data_AF-A0A3D0DEI2-F1
#
_entry.id   AF-A0A3D0DEI2-F1
#
_cell.length_a   1.000
_cell.length_b   1.000
_cell.length_c   1.000
_cell.angle_alpha   90.00
_cell.angle_beta   90.00
_cell.angle_gamma   90.00
#
_symmetry.space_group_name_H-M   'P 1'
#
loop_
_entity.id
_entity.type
_entity.pdbx_description
1 polymer ?
#
loop_
_entity_poly.entity_id
_entity_poly.type
_entity_poly.pdbx_seq_one_letter_code
_entity_poly.pdbx_strand_id
1 'polypeptide(L)'
;SNLGYWHDCGHAHQIEYCGLGSSIDPLEAFKGLLVGIHLHDTKLWTDHCLPNSEGDIDFSYLKPYLESDTILNLEPRKGSDPQSIPTALKYLRASGIE
;
A
#
# COMPACT_ATOMS: atom_id res chain seq x y z
N SER A 1 5.41 -18.56 -17.86
CA SER A 1 5.57 -18.55 -16.39
C SER A 1 4.29 -17.97 -15.81
N ASN A 2 3.73 -18.53 -14.74
CA ASN A 2 2.53 -18.01 -14.06
C ASN A 2 2.90 -17.38 -12.71
N LEU A 3 4.01 -16.64 -12.67
CA LEU A 3 4.52 -15.96 -11.48
C LEU A 3 4.28 -14.46 -11.60
N GLY A 4 3.79 -13.85 -10.53
CA GLY A 4 3.57 -12.41 -10.41
C GLY A 4 4.14 -11.86 -9.10
N TYR A 5 4.33 -10.55 -9.06
CA TYR A 5 4.72 -9.78 -7.89
C TYR A 5 3.49 -9.20 -7.21
N TRP A 6 3.45 -9.35 -5.89
CA TRP A 6 2.44 -8.73 -5.05
C TRP A 6 3.15 -7.74 -4.12
N HIS A 7 2.85 -6.45 -4.27
CA HIS A 7 3.48 -5.41 -3.48
C HIS A 7 2.77 -5.23 -2.14
N ASP A 8 3.53 -5.08 -1.07
CA ASP A 8 3.00 -4.76 0.25
C ASP A 8 3.51 -3.38 0.64
N CYS A 9 2.63 -2.37 0.54
CA CYS A 9 3.06 -0.98 0.66
C CYS A 9 3.46 -0.61 2.10
N GLY A 10 2.80 -1.19 3.10
CA GLY A 10 3.07 -0.85 4.49
C GLY A 10 4.32 -1.52 5.02
N HIS A 11 4.60 -2.78 4.65
CA HIS A 11 5.88 -3.40 4.97
C HIS A 11 7.03 -2.77 4.19
N ALA A 12 6.82 -2.41 2.92
CA ALA A 12 7.82 -1.67 2.15
C ALA A 12 8.18 -0.34 2.84
N HIS A 13 7.18 0.41 3.31
CA HIS A 13 7.41 1.63 4.09
C HIS A 13 8.13 1.36 5.41
N GLN A 14 7.78 0.31 6.16
CA GLN A 14 8.50 0.00 7.41
C GLN A 14 9.96 -0.38 7.20
N ILE A 15 10.28 -1.11 6.12
CA ILE A 15 11.67 -1.42 5.74
C ILE A 15 12.45 -0.13 5.53
N GLU A 16 11.86 0.84 4.84
CA GLU A 16 12.45 2.16 4.63
C GLU A 16 12.58 2.97 5.92
N TYR A 17 11.54 2.99 6.74
CA TYR A 17 11.56 3.64 8.05
C TYR A 17 12.68 3.08 8.96
N CYS A 18 12.97 1.78 8.85
CA CYS A 18 14.07 1.13 9.56
C CYS A 18 15.47 1.38 8.94
N GLY A 19 15.54 2.06 7.79
CA GLY A 19 16.79 2.32 7.07
C GLY A 19 17.38 1.08 6.38
N LEU A 20 16.56 0.06 6.09
CA LEU A 20 16.99 -1.22 5.54
C LEU A 20 16.90 -1.31 4.00
N GLY A 21 16.26 -0.34 3.35
CA GLY A 21 16.11 -0.26 1.90
C GLY A 21 15.06 0.78 1.49
N SER A 22 14.91 1.08 0.20
CA SER A 22 13.81 1.94 -0.25
C SER A 22 12.53 1.13 -0.42
N SER A 23 11.39 1.72 -0.06
CA SER A 23 10.07 1.14 -0.34
C SER A 23 9.78 0.98 -1.85
N ILE A 24 10.45 1.78 -2.69
CA ILE A 24 10.22 1.84 -4.14
C ILE A 24 11.10 0.82 -4.90
N ASP A 25 12.26 0.44 -4.38
CA ASP A 25 13.19 -0.47 -5.08
C ASP A 25 12.53 -1.77 -5.56
N PRO A 26 11.69 -2.46 -4.75
CA PRO A 26 10.98 -3.66 -5.21
C PRO A 26 9.98 -3.37 -6.33
N LEU A 27 9.27 -2.23 -6.29
CA LEU A 27 8.34 -1.84 -7.34
C LEU A 27 9.07 -1.58 -8.65
N GLU A 28 10.18 -0.84 -8.63
CA GLU A 28 10.96 -0.61 -9.85
C GLU A 28 11.53 -1.90 -10.42
N ALA A 29 12.03 -2.80 -9.57
CA ALA A 29 12.58 -4.08 -9.99
C ALA A 29 11.53 -5.02 -10.59
N PHE A 30 10.29 -4.98 -10.10
CA PHE A 30 9.25 -5.95 -10.43
C PHE A 30 7.99 -5.37 -11.08
N LYS A 31 7.99 -4.10 -11.51
CA LYS A 31 6.82 -3.45 -12.12
C LYS A 31 6.20 -4.22 -13.27
N GLY A 32 7.02 -4.85 -14.13
CA GLY A 32 6.53 -5.65 -15.25
C GLY A 32 5.88 -6.98 -14.85
N LEU A 33 5.92 -7.33 -13.56
CA LEU A 33 5.29 -8.51 -12.98
C LEU A 33 4.25 -8.15 -11.91
N LEU A 34 3.95 -6.86 -11.69
CA LEU A 34 3.00 -6.45 -10.65
C LEU A 34 1.60 -6.97 -10.98
N VAL A 35 1.01 -7.72 -10.04
CA VAL A 35 -0.35 -8.28 -10.18
C VAL A 35 -1.30 -7.69 -9.14
N GLY A 36 -0.80 -7.31 -7.97
CA GLY A 36 -1.64 -6.76 -6.92
C GLY A 36 -0.86 -6.08 -5.81
N ILE A 37 -1.61 -5.38 -4.95
CA ILE A 37 -1.08 -4.59 -3.85
C ILE A 37 -1.90 -4.83 -2.57
N HIS A 38 -1.22 -5.11 -1.47
CA HIS A 38 -1.77 -4.95 -0.13
C HIS A 38 -1.69 -3.48 0.28
N LEU A 39 -2.85 -2.87 0.49
CA LEU A 39 -3.02 -1.49 0.90
C LEU A 39 -3.29 -1.46 2.40
N HIS A 40 -2.27 -1.06 3.15
CA HIS A 40 -2.39 -0.65 4.53
C HIS A 40 -1.36 0.42 4.84
N ASP A 41 -1.71 1.28 5.78
CA ASP A 41 -0.86 2.35 6.23
C ASP A 41 0.01 1.88 7.40
N THR A 42 0.88 2.78 7.84
CA THR A 42 1.67 2.63 9.06
C THR A 42 1.58 3.91 9.89
N LYS A 43 1.85 3.78 11.18
CA LYS A 43 2.08 4.93 12.06
C LYS A 43 3.25 4.64 12.99
N LEU A 44 4.42 5.16 12.64
CA LEU A 44 5.71 4.80 13.23
C LEU A 44 5.88 3.27 13.15
N TRP A 45 5.95 2.61 14.31
CA TRP A 45 6.05 1.16 14.43
C TRP A 45 4.70 0.44 14.35
N THR A 46 3.60 1.18 14.23
CA THR A 46 2.26 0.60 14.18
C THR A 46 1.95 0.18 12.77
N ASP A 47 1.83 -1.13 12.61
CA ASP A 47 1.58 -1.75 11.31
C ASP A 47 0.10 -1.97 11.02
N HIS A 48 -0.24 -2.18 9.74
CA HIS A 48 -1.59 -2.48 9.26
C HIS A 48 -2.65 -1.45 9.68
N CYS A 49 -2.29 -0.17 9.68
CA CYS A 49 -3.23 0.92 9.93
C CYS A 49 -4.19 1.07 8.73
N LEU A 50 -5.41 1.54 8.97
CA LEU A 50 -6.28 1.97 7.88
C LEU A 50 -5.66 3.23 7.21
N PRO A 51 -5.57 3.29 5.87
CA PRO A 51 -5.16 4.49 5.15
C PRO A 51 -5.97 5.72 5.56
N ASN A 52 -5.28 6.78 5.97
CA ASN A 52 -5.93 8.05 6.33
C ASN A 52 -4.91 9.20 6.34
N SER A 53 -5.37 10.43 6.54
CA SER A 53 -4.52 11.63 6.53
C SER A 53 -3.51 11.72 7.66
N GLU A 54 -3.66 10.93 8.72
CA GLU A 54 -2.73 10.86 9.85
C GLU A 54 -1.73 9.71 9.71
N GLY A 55 -1.84 8.86 8.69
CA GLY A 55 -0.87 7.81 8.39
C GLY A 55 0.47 8.36 7.90
N ASP A 56 1.43 7.47 7.67
CA ASP A 56 2.78 7.84 7.28
C ASP A 56 3.06 7.61 5.78
N ILE A 57 2.13 6.95 5.06
CA ILE A 57 2.32 6.60 3.65
C ILE A 57 1.55 7.57 2.73
N ASP A 58 2.26 8.27 1.85
CA ASP A 58 1.64 8.96 0.71
C ASP A 58 1.42 7.97 -0.46
N PHE A 59 0.25 7.36 -0.51
CA PHE A 59 -0.08 6.35 -1.53
C PHE A 59 0.01 6.83 -2.98
N SER A 60 0.12 8.15 -3.24
CA SER A 60 0.24 8.65 -4.62
C SER A 60 1.50 8.15 -5.35
N TYR A 61 2.51 7.66 -4.64
CA TYR A 61 3.70 7.04 -5.25
C TYR A 61 3.37 5.76 -6.02
N LEU A 62 2.24 5.09 -5.73
CA LEU A 62 1.85 3.85 -6.40
C LEU A 62 1.30 4.09 -7.80
N LYS A 63 0.77 5.28 -8.10
CA LYS A 63 0.08 5.61 -9.36
C LYS A 63 0.85 5.21 -10.62
N PRO A 64 2.17 5.45 -10.73
CA PRO A 64 2.91 5.13 -11.95
C PRO A 64 3.05 3.62 -12.23
N TYR A 65 2.72 2.77 -11.25
CA TYR A 65 2.85 1.31 -11.34
C TYR A 65 1.50 0.61 -11.53
N LEU A 66 0.38 1.31 -11.30
CA LEU A 66 -0.95 0.72 -11.39
C LEU A 66 -1.38 0.56 -12.84
N GLU A 67 -1.78 -0.66 -13.18
CA GLU A 67 -2.47 -0.98 -14.42
C GLU A 67 -3.97 -1.22 -14.14
N SER A 68 -4.80 -1.14 -15.17
CA SER A 68 -6.25 -1.31 -15.05
C SER A 68 -6.70 -2.67 -14.50
N ASP A 69 -5.83 -3.67 -14.50
CA ASP A 69 -6.05 -5.02 -13.96
C ASP A 69 -5.26 -5.30 -12.68
N THR A 70 -4.57 -4.30 -12.11
CA THR A 70 -3.87 -4.45 -10.83
C THR A 70 -4.88 -4.64 -9.69
N ILE A 71 -4.73 -5.73 -8.94
CA ILE A 71 -5.64 -6.06 -7.83
C ILE A 71 -5.29 -5.22 -6.61
N LEU A 72 -6.23 -4.42 -6.13
CA LEU A 72 -6.07 -3.62 -4.91
C LEU A 72 -6.79 -4.30 -3.73
N ASN A 73 -6.04 -4.68 -2.70
CA ASN A 73 -6.56 -5.36 -1.51
C ASN A 73 -6.31 -4.51 -0.26
N LEU A 74 -7.36 -3.97 0.34
CA LEU A 74 -7.28 -3.25 1.61
C LEU A 74 -7.05 -4.25 2.76
N GLU A 75 -5.90 -4.17 3.45
CA GLU A 75 -5.47 -5.13 4.48
C GLU A 75 -5.28 -4.47 5.87
N PRO A 76 -6.35 -3.98 6.52
CA PRO A 76 -6.22 -3.37 7.84
C PRO A 76 -6.08 -4.45 8.92
N ARG A 77 -5.48 -4.08 10.05
CA ARG A 77 -5.33 -4.95 11.22
C ARG A 77 -6.68 -5.51 11.66
N LYS A 78 -6.68 -6.77 12.13
CA LYS A 78 -7.83 -7.34 12.83
C LYS A 78 -8.28 -6.43 13.98
N GLY A 79 -9.57 -6.11 14.02
CA GLY A 79 -10.15 -5.23 15.04
C GLY A 79 -10.15 -3.75 14.66
N SER A 80 -9.67 -3.39 13.46
CA SER A 80 -9.90 -2.06 12.90
C SER A 80 -11.41 -1.77 12.84
N ASP A 81 -11.78 -0.53 13.16
CA ASP A 81 -13.17 -0.11 13.17
C ASP A 81 -13.78 -0.19 11.75
N PRO A 82 -14.80 -1.05 11.52
CA PRO A 82 -15.43 -1.16 10.21
C PRO A 82 -16.07 0.15 9.73
N GLN A 83 -16.49 1.04 10.63
CA GLN A 83 -17.07 2.33 10.27
C GLN A 83 -16.04 3.28 9.66
N SER A 84 -14.75 3.03 9.88
CA SER A 84 -13.64 3.82 9.33
C SER A 84 -13.23 3.38 7.92
N ILE A 85 -13.68 2.22 7.44
CA ILE A 85 -13.34 1.70 6.10
C ILE A 85 -13.76 2.65 4.96
N PRO A 86 -14.99 3.22 4.93
CA PRO A 86 -15.37 4.15 3.87
C PRO A 86 -14.46 5.38 3.77
N THR A 87 -13.99 5.89 4.92
CA THR A 87 -13.04 7.01 4.98
C THR A 87 -11.69 6.62 4.39
N ALA A 88 -11.20 5.42 4.71
CA ALA A 88 -9.95 4.91 4.15
C ALA A 88 -10.02 4.72 2.63
N LEU A 89 -11.11 4.15 2.13
CA LEU A 89 -11.35 4.03 0.69
C LEU A 89 -11.44 5.39 0.00
N LYS A 90 -12.07 6.39 0.64
CA LYS A 90 -12.12 7.76 0.13
C LYS A 90 -10.72 8.38 0.07
N TYR A 91 -9.88 8.14 1.08
CA TYR A 91 -8.51 8.63 1.11
C TYR A 91 -7.67 8.01 -0.02
N LEU A 92 -7.71 6.70 -0.19
CA LEU A 92 -7.03 6.00 -1.29
C LEU A 92 -7.43 6.55 -2.67
N ARG A 93 -8.73 6.72 -2.92
CA ARG A 93 -9.22 7.30 -4.19
C ARG A 93 -8.75 8.75 -4.40
N ALA A 94 -8.76 9.57 -3.35
CA ALA A 94 -8.22 10.94 -3.43
C ALA A 94 -6.71 10.94 -3.75
N SER A 95 -6.00 9.92 -3.30
CA SER A 95 -4.61 9.63 -3.67
C SER A 95 -4.47 8.93 -5.02
N GLY A 96 -5.53 8.85 -5.83
CA GLY A 96 -5.59 8.26 -7.17
C GLY A 96 -5.36 6.75 -7.23
N ILE A 97 -5.75 6.05 -6.16
CA ILE A 97 -5.76 4.59 -6.04
C ILE A 97 -7.22 4.16 -6.16
N GLU A 98 -7.62 3.66 -7.33
CA GLU A 98 -9.01 3.36 -7.70
C GLU A 98 -9.21 1.94 -8.20
#